data_AF-A0A968X0V4-F1
#
_entry.id   AF-A0A968X0V4-F1
#
_cell.length_a   1.000
_cell.length_b   1.000
_cell.length_c   1.000
_cell.angle_alpha   90.00
_cell.angle_beta   90.00
_cell.angle_gamma   90.00
#
_symmetry.space_group_name_H-M   'P 1'
#
loop_
_entity.id
_entity.type
_entity.pdbx_description
1 polymer ?
#
loop_
_entity_poly.entity_id
_entity_poly.type
_entity_poly.pdbx_seq_one_letter_code
_entity_poly.pdbx_strand_id
1 'polypeptide(L)'
;MNTGHFKRASVCFTLIVVTLLQHLQFAQAYRTFIPAGSARLKFPGSSAWISINGSAVDSALGISGSQGIASNSTFQLFNASWFSIGLATPSINSISATSLAGYVSTACGTQWLGDTAPGYACTHTSGRLIYLNTSSYYDWNTTGTMLDLAPYLRHVDLQTILLHELGHLMGLDHTTYDNGSVMYPQYVSARQTLTTDDKWGITQLYGPWTSWETGYQTVGLIDYVAYLKDATGYNNNSAPPPELGPRFSELGVPVPTGSRYYMMSGFAQANYSYMYFSVFEGTLDWNWSNPSVQHLVIAPGMRLRWKQFNYQQRRMSVDITFTDGTWLRGSGLTDTAGICVHPACRWVYPTGVWHSFEVNLTPLAGKKIRNIMIAYDNGNSGETGQFRGYFDDLMITY
;
A
#
# COMPACT_ATOMS: atom_id res chain seq x y z
N MET A 1 41.18 41.57 15.99
CA MET A 1 39.71 41.81 16.01
C MET A 1 39.15 41.17 14.75
N ASN A 2 38.51 40.01 14.89
CA ASN A 2 38.15 39.13 13.78
C ASN A 2 36.71 38.65 14.01
N THR A 3 35.74 39.24 13.28
CA THR A 3 34.33 38.83 13.35
C THR A 3 33.65 39.05 11.99
N GLY A 4 33.91 38.16 11.03
CA GLY A 4 33.39 38.30 9.64
C GLY A 4 32.75 37.07 9.00
N HIS A 5 32.76 35.88 9.62
CA HIS A 5 32.46 34.63 8.88
C HIS A 5 31.36 33.71 9.44
N PHE A 6 30.52 34.14 10.40
CA PHE A 6 29.56 33.23 11.05
C PHE A 6 28.07 33.31 10.63
N LYS A 7 27.71 34.06 9.58
CA LYS A 7 26.28 34.28 9.21
C LYS A 7 25.72 33.49 8.03
N ARG A 8 26.53 32.73 7.27
CA ARG A 8 26.03 31.97 6.10
C ARG A 8 25.74 30.49 6.37
N ALA A 9 26.30 29.90 7.43
CA ALA A 9 26.07 28.48 7.76
C ALA A 9 24.72 28.24 8.48
N SER A 10 24.26 29.16 9.35
CA SER A 10 23.00 28.98 10.08
C SER A 10 21.76 29.03 9.20
N VAL A 11 21.73 29.86 8.14
CA VAL A 11 20.54 29.97 7.27
C VAL A 11 20.34 28.70 6.43
N CYS A 12 21.42 28.05 6.00
CA CYS A 12 21.34 26.78 5.27
C CYS A 12 20.95 25.61 6.18
N PHE A 13 21.43 25.60 7.43
CA PHE A 13 21.10 24.54 8.40
C PHE A 13 19.64 24.64 8.88
N THR A 14 19.11 25.85 9.07
CA THR A 14 17.70 26.04 9.45
C THR A 14 16.73 25.70 8.31
N LEU A 15 17.07 25.98 7.04
CA LEU A 15 16.23 25.60 5.90
C LEU A 15 16.18 24.07 5.68
N ILE A 16 17.31 23.38 5.88
CA ILE A 16 17.41 21.92 5.77
C ILE A 16 16.69 21.22 6.93
N VAL A 17 16.79 21.74 8.15
CA VAL A 17 16.08 21.20 9.33
C VAL A 17 14.57 21.43 9.24
N VAL A 18 14.11 22.57 8.70
CA VAL A 18 12.66 22.83 8.49
C VAL A 18 12.09 21.97 7.37
N THR A 19 12.83 21.72 6.28
CA THR A 19 12.37 20.79 5.22
C THR A 19 12.43 19.32 5.65
N LEU A 20 13.43 18.90 6.42
CA LEU A 20 13.45 17.55 7.02
C LEU A 20 12.38 17.33 8.09
N LEU A 21 12.09 18.34 8.93
CA LEU A 21 11.01 18.28 9.92
C LEU A 21 9.62 18.34 9.29
N GLN A 22 9.47 19.09 8.19
CA GLN A 22 8.29 19.00 7.35
C GLN A 22 8.14 17.56 6.89
N HIS A 23 9.08 16.95 6.16
CA HIS A 23 8.93 15.58 5.64
C HIS A 23 8.73 14.47 6.70
N LEU A 24 9.22 14.66 7.95
CA LEU A 24 9.01 13.71 9.05
C LEU A 24 7.56 13.71 9.60
N GLN A 25 6.76 14.74 9.34
CA GLN A 25 5.37 14.84 9.83
C GLN A 25 4.30 14.35 8.84
N PHE A 26 4.66 14.11 7.57
CA PHE A 26 3.70 13.69 6.52
C PHE A 26 3.21 12.25 6.75
N ALA A 27 4.02 11.42 7.42
CA ALA A 27 3.78 9.97 7.55
C ALA A 27 2.88 9.55 8.73
N GLN A 28 2.39 10.49 9.54
CA GLN A 28 1.58 10.18 10.72
C GLN A 28 0.07 10.04 10.43
N ALA A 29 -0.39 10.41 9.23
CA ALA A 29 -1.80 10.62 8.92
C ALA A 29 -2.67 9.33 8.82
N TYR A 30 -2.12 8.17 8.46
CA TYR A 30 -2.93 6.97 8.16
C TYR A 30 -2.83 5.83 9.19
N ARG A 31 -2.46 6.12 10.45
CA ARG A 31 -2.01 5.09 11.42
C ARG A 31 -3.05 4.60 12.43
N THR A 32 -4.33 4.94 12.35
CA THR A 32 -5.19 4.74 13.53
C THR A 32 -6.11 3.52 13.60
N PHE A 33 -6.45 2.79 12.52
CA PHE A 33 -7.32 1.62 12.73
C PHE A 33 -7.13 0.44 11.75
N ILE A 34 -6.07 -0.34 11.94
CA ILE A 34 -6.16 -1.79 11.69
C ILE A 34 -6.12 -2.46 13.08
N PRO A 35 -7.23 -3.02 13.58
CA PRO A 35 -7.25 -3.69 14.87
C PRO A 35 -6.13 -4.72 14.97
N ALA A 36 -5.43 -4.75 16.10
CA ALA A 36 -4.47 -5.81 16.39
C ALA A 36 -5.21 -7.17 16.32
N GLY A 37 -4.89 -7.98 15.30
CA GLY A 37 -5.54 -9.29 15.07
C GLY A 37 -6.42 -9.36 13.81
N SER A 38 -6.71 -8.26 13.13
CA SER A 38 -7.25 -8.29 11.76
C SER A 38 -6.12 -8.63 10.79
N ALA A 39 -6.31 -9.63 9.93
CA ALA A 39 -5.32 -9.99 8.91
C ALA A 39 -4.94 -8.74 8.11
N ARG A 40 -3.69 -8.30 8.24
CA ARG A 40 -3.16 -7.24 7.38
C ARG A 40 -3.15 -7.80 5.96
N LEU A 41 -3.71 -7.06 5.02
CA LEU A 41 -3.63 -7.41 3.61
C LEU A 41 -2.15 -7.40 3.23
N LYS A 42 -1.60 -8.60 3.02
CA LYS A 42 -0.31 -8.79 2.34
C LYS A 42 -0.50 -8.38 0.89
N PHE A 43 0.55 -7.97 0.17
CA PHE A 43 0.50 -7.51 -1.23
C PHE A 43 -0.73 -8.05 -2.00
N PRO A 44 -1.65 -7.21 -2.48
CA PRO A 44 -3.05 -7.58 -2.65
C PRO A 44 -3.35 -8.49 -3.85
N GLY A 45 -4.53 -9.10 -3.78
CA GLY A 45 -5.20 -9.70 -4.93
C GLY A 45 -6.71 -9.88 -4.74
N SER A 46 -7.37 -9.09 -3.87
CA SER A 46 -8.86 -9.05 -3.89
C SER A 46 -9.29 -7.98 -4.87
N SER A 47 -10.51 -8.11 -5.39
CA SER A 47 -11.18 -7.02 -6.08
C SER A 47 -12.25 -6.49 -5.14
N ALA A 48 -12.39 -5.17 -5.05
CA ALA A 48 -13.51 -4.55 -4.35
C ALA A 48 -14.46 -4.00 -5.42
N TRP A 49 -15.60 -4.64 -5.53
CA TRP A 49 -16.66 -4.15 -6.38
C TRP A 49 -17.60 -3.30 -5.53
N ILE A 50 -18.07 -2.18 -6.07
CA ILE A 50 -19.01 -1.29 -5.39
C ILE A 50 -20.27 -1.19 -6.25
N SER A 51 -21.43 -1.31 -5.65
CA SER A 51 -22.70 -1.12 -6.33
C SER A 51 -23.21 0.29 -6.10
N ILE A 52 -23.83 0.86 -7.12
CA ILE A 52 -24.58 2.11 -7.01
C ILE A 52 -25.80 1.99 -7.92
N ASN A 53 -26.96 2.42 -7.42
CA ASN A 53 -28.12 2.67 -8.26
C ASN A 53 -28.16 4.16 -8.56
N GLY A 54 -27.53 4.57 -9.67
CA GLY A 54 -27.39 5.98 -10.03
C GLY A 54 -28.73 6.72 -10.10
N SER A 55 -29.78 6.10 -10.65
CA SER A 55 -31.11 6.72 -10.74
C SER A 55 -31.75 7.01 -9.37
N ALA A 56 -31.55 6.11 -8.40
CA ALA A 56 -32.06 6.30 -7.05
C ALA A 56 -31.28 7.39 -6.30
N VAL A 57 -29.96 7.45 -6.48
CA VAL A 57 -29.11 8.49 -5.90
C VAL A 57 -29.42 9.85 -6.52
N ASP A 58 -29.51 9.93 -7.84
CA ASP A 58 -29.87 11.13 -8.60
C ASP A 58 -31.21 11.69 -8.11
N SER A 59 -32.24 10.84 -8.01
CA SER A 59 -33.55 11.24 -7.52
C SER A 59 -33.55 11.69 -6.06
N ALA A 60 -32.77 11.04 -5.19
CA ALA A 60 -32.75 11.35 -3.76
C ALA A 60 -31.98 12.64 -3.44
N LEU A 61 -30.97 12.98 -4.23
CA LEU A 61 -30.14 14.17 -4.05
C LEU A 61 -30.56 15.34 -4.94
N GLY A 62 -31.47 15.14 -5.89
CA GLY A 62 -31.92 16.19 -6.82
C GLY A 62 -30.87 16.54 -7.88
N ILE A 63 -30.04 15.58 -8.28
CA ILE A 63 -28.93 15.76 -9.22
C ILE A 63 -29.05 14.79 -10.41
N SER A 64 -28.10 14.85 -11.33
CA SER A 64 -27.99 13.88 -12.43
C SER A 64 -26.54 13.43 -12.62
N GLY A 65 -26.34 12.16 -13.00
CA GLY A 65 -25.04 11.66 -13.44
C GLY A 65 -24.19 11.02 -12.33
N SER A 66 -24.79 10.68 -11.18
CA SER A 66 -24.07 10.05 -10.06
C SER A 66 -23.36 8.76 -10.45
N GLN A 67 -23.91 7.96 -11.36
CA GLN A 67 -23.28 6.74 -11.87
C GLN A 67 -21.92 7.02 -12.52
N GLY A 68 -21.85 8.05 -13.39
CA GLY A 68 -20.63 8.43 -14.08
C GLY A 68 -19.59 9.00 -13.12
N ILE A 69 -20.04 9.79 -12.15
CA ILE A 69 -19.18 10.36 -11.09
C ILE A 69 -18.63 9.27 -10.18
N ALA A 70 -19.44 8.29 -9.79
CA ALA A 70 -19.00 7.13 -9.03
C ALA A 70 -17.97 6.30 -9.81
N SER A 71 -18.20 6.10 -11.11
CA SER A 71 -17.26 5.40 -11.99
C SER A 71 -15.93 6.14 -12.09
N ASN A 72 -15.96 7.46 -12.31
CA ASN A 72 -14.75 8.28 -12.38
C ASN A 72 -13.98 8.27 -11.05
N SER A 73 -14.67 8.44 -9.92
CA SER A 73 -14.06 8.46 -8.59
C SER A 73 -13.41 7.12 -8.25
N THR A 74 -14.10 6.03 -8.56
CA THR A 74 -13.57 4.66 -8.44
C THR A 74 -12.34 4.46 -9.32
N PHE A 75 -12.38 4.96 -10.56
CA PHE A 75 -11.25 4.86 -11.50
C PHE A 75 -10.02 5.67 -11.06
N GLN A 76 -10.22 6.80 -10.37
CA GLN A 76 -9.11 7.55 -9.79
C GLN A 76 -8.40 6.75 -8.69
N LEU A 77 -9.15 6.19 -7.75
CA LEU A 77 -8.59 5.34 -6.69
C LEU A 77 -7.98 4.07 -7.28
N PHE A 78 -8.61 3.47 -8.28
CA PHE A 78 -8.05 2.36 -9.05
C PHE A 78 -6.67 2.72 -9.61
N ASN A 79 -6.54 3.81 -10.37
CA ASN A 79 -5.27 4.23 -10.97
C ASN A 79 -4.22 4.67 -9.95
N ALA A 80 -4.66 5.14 -8.79
CA ALA A 80 -3.79 5.52 -7.68
C ALA A 80 -3.36 4.33 -6.83
N SER A 81 -4.08 3.22 -6.92
CA SER A 81 -3.80 1.95 -6.26
C SER A 81 -3.21 0.95 -7.26
N TRP A 82 -2.66 -0.16 -6.76
CA TRP A 82 -2.34 -1.31 -7.60
C TRP A 82 -3.30 -2.47 -7.27
N PHE A 83 -4.58 -2.13 -7.10
CA PHE A 83 -5.69 -3.03 -6.76
C PHE A 83 -6.88 -2.81 -7.70
N SER A 84 -7.66 -3.87 -7.94
CA SER A 84 -8.86 -3.79 -8.78
C SER A 84 -10.08 -3.31 -8.01
N ILE A 85 -10.46 -2.04 -8.23
CA ILE A 85 -11.72 -1.47 -7.74
C ILE A 85 -12.58 -1.07 -8.94
N GLY A 86 -13.86 -1.40 -8.88
CA GLY A 86 -14.78 -1.11 -9.97
C GLY A 86 -16.23 -1.11 -9.52
N LEU A 87 -17.13 -0.74 -10.42
CA LEU A 87 -18.56 -0.83 -10.17
C LEU A 87 -19.10 -2.18 -10.62
N ALA A 88 -19.86 -2.86 -9.77
CA ALA A 88 -20.59 -4.07 -10.14
C ALA A 88 -21.94 -4.15 -9.43
N THR A 89 -22.92 -4.72 -10.10
CA THR A 89 -24.26 -4.97 -9.55
C THR A 89 -24.65 -6.43 -9.77
N PRO A 90 -24.99 -7.19 -8.71
CA PRO A 90 -24.99 -6.80 -7.31
C PRO A 90 -23.57 -6.74 -6.71
N SER A 91 -23.39 -5.94 -5.66
CA SER A 91 -22.20 -6.00 -4.79
C SER A 91 -22.63 -5.84 -3.34
N ILE A 92 -21.90 -6.50 -2.44
CA ILE A 92 -22.05 -6.32 -0.99
C ILE A 92 -21.58 -4.95 -0.51
N ASN A 93 -20.72 -4.28 -1.30
CA ASN A 93 -20.38 -2.89 -1.05
C ASN A 93 -21.32 -2.00 -1.85
N SER A 94 -21.85 -0.94 -1.25
CA SER A 94 -22.82 -0.09 -1.94
C SER A 94 -22.75 1.37 -1.57
N ILE A 95 -23.15 2.22 -2.53
CA ILE A 95 -23.39 3.64 -2.35
C ILE A 95 -24.89 3.86 -2.36
N SER A 96 -25.40 4.57 -1.36
CA SER A 96 -26.81 4.90 -1.23
C SER A 96 -26.99 6.32 -0.70
N ALA A 97 -28.16 6.91 -0.96
CA ALA A 97 -28.54 8.20 -0.43
C ALA A 97 -29.67 8.02 0.58
N THR A 98 -29.53 8.63 1.76
CA THR A 98 -30.52 8.59 2.84
C THR A 98 -30.39 9.81 3.73
N SER A 99 -31.45 10.17 4.45
CA SER A 99 -31.36 11.22 5.46
C SER A 99 -30.48 10.74 6.61
N LEU A 100 -29.46 11.52 6.96
CA LEU A 100 -28.61 11.26 8.13
C LEU A 100 -28.95 12.17 9.32
N ALA A 101 -30.09 12.85 9.27
CA ALA A 101 -30.54 13.73 10.34
C ALA A 101 -30.89 12.95 11.63
N GLY A 102 -30.07 13.13 12.68
CA GLY A 102 -30.32 12.58 14.02
C GLY A 102 -29.70 11.19 14.27
N TYR A 103 -30.40 10.36 15.05
CA TYR A 103 -30.00 8.96 15.27
C TYR A 103 -30.39 8.12 14.06
N VAL A 104 -29.39 7.69 13.29
CA VAL A 104 -29.62 6.85 12.12
C VAL A 104 -29.28 5.42 12.51
N SER A 105 -30.27 4.53 12.42
CA SER A 105 -30.01 3.10 12.42
C SER A 105 -29.57 2.71 11.01
N THR A 106 -28.27 2.52 10.83
CA THR A 106 -27.70 2.00 9.58
C THR A 106 -27.42 0.51 9.73
N ALA A 107 -27.12 -0.18 8.63
CA ALA A 107 -26.61 -1.54 8.72
C ALA A 107 -25.31 -1.59 9.56
N CYS A 108 -24.53 -0.51 9.59
CA CYS A 108 -23.29 -0.41 10.38
C CYS A 108 -23.52 -0.11 11.88
N GLY A 109 -24.77 -0.14 12.35
CA GLY A 109 -25.15 0.17 13.73
C GLY A 109 -25.78 1.55 13.89
N THR A 110 -26.15 1.87 15.12
CA THR A 110 -26.77 3.14 15.48
C THR A 110 -25.69 4.17 15.80
N GLN A 111 -25.61 5.23 15.00
CA GLN A 111 -24.72 6.35 15.27
C GLN A 111 -25.50 7.66 15.20
N TRP A 112 -25.13 8.61 16.05
CA TRP A 112 -25.57 9.98 15.92
C TRP A 112 -24.60 10.70 14.99
N LEU A 113 -24.97 10.84 13.73
CA LEU A 113 -24.13 11.48 12.72
C LEU A 113 -24.38 12.99 12.64
N GLY A 114 -25.56 13.45 13.09
CA GLY A 114 -25.99 14.83 12.97
C GLY A 114 -26.13 15.28 11.50
N ASP A 115 -26.68 16.47 11.27
CA ASP A 115 -26.73 17.08 9.92
C ASP A 115 -25.36 17.63 9.47
N THR A 116 -24.27 17.34 10.19
CA THR A 116 -22.98 18.02 10.02
C THR A 116 -22.03 17.36 9.02
N ALA A 117 -22.36 16.18 8.49
CA ALA A 117 -21.57 15.51 7.45
C ALA A 117 -22.40 15.25 6.17
N PRO A 118 -21.88 15.58 4.97
CA PRO A 118 -22.55 15.29 3.70
C PRO A 118 -22.43 13.82 3.28
N GLY A 119 -21.43 13.09 3.78
CA GLY A 119 -21.19 11.69 3.48
C GLY A 119 -20.73 10.92 4.71
N TYR A 120 -20.88 9.59 4.66
CA TYR A 120 -20.36 8.68 5.68
C TYR A 120 -20.11 7.29 5.10
N ALA A 121 -18.87 6.80 5.22
CA ALA A 121 -18.49 5.42 4.92
C ALA A 121 -18.40 4.55 6.19
N CYS A 122 -18.82 3.29 6.09
CA CYS A 122 -18.76 2.35 7.21
C CYS A 122 -18.62 0.89 6.80
N THR A 123 -18.24 0.04 7.76
CA THR A 123 -18.11 -1.41 7.59
C THR A 123 -19.23 -2.15 8.32
N HIS A 124 -19.94 -3.03 7.61
CA HIS A 124 -20.97 -3.94 8.11
C HIS A 124 -20.48 -5.40 8.00
N THR A 125 -21.10 -6.33 8.73
CA THR A 125 -20.74 -7.76 8.70
C THR A 125 -20.82 -8.37 7.31
N SER A 126 -21.70 -7.86 6.46
CA SER A 126 -21.89 -8.35 5.08
C SER A 126 -21.13 -7.55 4.02
N GLY A 127 -20.56 -6.37 4.31
CA GLY A 127 -19.93 -5.51 3.29
C GLY A 127 -19.62 -4.07 3.77
N ARG A 128 -19.10 -3.21 2.88
CA ARG A 128 -18.77 -1.81 3.18
C ARG A 128 -19.73 -0.84 2.49
N LEU A 129 -20.25 0.14 3.20
CA LEU A 129 -21.35 0.99 2.74
C LEU A 129 -20.95 2.46 2.75
N ILE A 130 -21.45 3.22 1.78
CA ILE A 130 -21.38 4.69 1.73
C ILE A 130 -22.81 5.24 1.76
N TYR A 131 -23.05 6.19 2.64
CA TYR A 131 -24.30 6.94 2.76
C TYR A 131 -24.06 8.41 2.40
N LEU A 132 -24.85 8.91 1.46
CA LEU A 132 -24.90 10.33 1.06
C LEU A 132 -26.10 10.99 1.74
N ASN A 133 -25.88 12.11 2.42
CA ASN A 133 -26.88 12.75 3.28
C ASN A 133 -27.93 13.53 2.47
N THR A 134 -29.20 13.13 2.57
CA THR A 134 -30.33 13.80 1.91
C THR A 134 -31.00 14.88 2.78
N SER A 135 -30.38 15.27 3.90
CA SER A 135 -30.90 16.33 4.78
C SER A 135 -31.03 17.65 4.02
N SER A 136 -32.05 18.44 4.34
CA SER A 136 -32.28 19.77 3.73
C SER A 136 -31.21 20.80 4.07
N TYR A 137 -30.23 20.45 4.89
CA TYR A 137 -29.02 21.23 5.13
C TYR A 137 -28.06 21.22 3.93
N TYR A 138 -28.16 20.23 3.03
CA TYR A 138 -27.30 20.07 1.86
C TYR A 138 -28.05 20.32 0.56
N ASP A 139 -27.43 21.11 -0.30
CA ASP A 139 -27.83 21.30 -1.69
C ASP A 139 -26.75 20.66 -2.58
N TRP A 140 -27.08 19.54 -3.22
CA TRP A 140 -26.10 18.74 -3.95
C TRP A 140 -25.91 19.23 -5.38
N ASN A 141 -24.68 19.19 -5.87
CA ASN A 141 -24.34 19.49 -7.25
C ASN A 141 -23.27 18.55 -7.81
N THR A 142 -23.01 18.67 -9.10
CA THR A 142 -22.01 17.88 -9.84
C THR A 142 -21.03 18.79 -10.61
N THR A 143 -20.95 20.05 -10.23
CA THR A 143 -20.28 21.12 -10.98
C THR A 143 -18.86 21.42 -10.47
N GLY A 144 -18.41 20.75 -9.40
CA GLY A 144 -17.13 21.07 -8.77
C GLY A 144 -17.17 22.35 -7.96
N THR A 145 -18.33 22.70 -7.39
CA THR A 145 -18.47 23.88 -6.53
C THR A 145 -18.85 23.49 -5.11
N MET A 146 -18.21 24.13 -4.14
CA MET A 146 -18.47 24.00 -2.70
C MET A 146 -18.69 25.39 -2.13
N LEU A 147 -19.84 25.64 -1.52
CA LEU A 147 -20.19 26.94 -0.93
C LEU A 147 -20.98 26.76 0.36
N ASP A 148 -20.62 27.50 1.40
CA ASP A 148 -21.47 27.67 2.57
C ASP A 148 -22.42 28.86 2.31
N LEU A 149 -23.69 28.57 2.02
CA LEU A 149 -24.75 29.56 1.85
C LEU A 149 -25.44 29.84 3.18
N ALA A 150 -25.30 31.07 3.66
CA ALA A 150 -25.98 31.50 4.87
C ALA A 150 -27.52 31.44 4.71
N PRO A 151 -28.29 31.12 5.77
CA PRO A 151 -27.80 30.86 7.14
C PRO A 151 -27.47 29.39 7.45
N TYR A 152 -27.91 28.41 6.65
CA TYR A 152 -27.77 26.98 6.98
C TYR A 152 -27.70 26.03 5.77
N LEU A 153 -27.47 26.50 4.55
CA LEU A 153 -27.41 25.62 3.37
C LEU A 153 -25.96 25.42 2.94
N ARG A 154 -25.53 24.16 2.77
CA ARG A 154 -24.22 23.83 2.22
C ARG A 154 -24.37 23.30 0.81
N HIS A 155 -23.88 24.05 -0.16
CA HIS A 155 -23.79 23.61 -1.53
C HIS A 155 -22.59 22.66 -1.66
N VAL A 156 -22.85 21.38 -1.94
CA VAL A 156 -21.85 20.31 -1.89
C VAL A 156 -21.73 19.55 -3.21
N ASP A 157 -20.50 19.35 -3.66
CA ASP A 157 -20.16 18.63 -4.89
C ASP A 157 -20.09 17.12 -4.64
N LEU A 158 -20.88 16.36 -5.40
CA LEU A 158 -20.96 14.91 -5.27
C LEU A 158 -19.59 14.24 -5.42
N GLN A 159 -18.80 14.64 -6.43
CA GLN A 159 -17.53 13.97 -6.70
C GLN A 159 -16.54 14.16 -5.55
N THR A 160 -16.50 15.35 -4.96
CA THR A 160 -15.67 15.67 -3.79
C THR A 160 -15.99 14.78 -2.61
N ILE A 161 -17.27 14.67 -2.24
CA ILE A 161 -17.69 13.84 -1.10
C ILE A 161 -17.49 12.36 -1.43
N LEU A 162 -17.88 11.93 -2.62
CA LEU A 162 -17.82 10.52 -2.97
C LEU A 162 -16.38 10.00 -3.05
N LEU A 163 -15.45 10.78 -3.61
CA LEU A 163 -14.04 10.39 -3.67
C LEU A 163 -13.43 10.26 -2.27
N HIS A 164 -13.85 11.10 -1.32
CA HIS A 164 -13.46 11.04 0.09
C HIS A 164 -14.01 9.78 0.79
N GLU A 165 -15.31 9.54 0.69
CA GLU A 165 -15.93 8.36 1.32
C GLU A 165 -15.45 7.05 0.70
N LEU A 166 -15.16 7.04 -0.61
CA LEU A 166 -14.50 5.90 -1.25
C LEU A 166 -13.09 5.68 -0.69
N GLY A 167 -12.35 6.74 -0.35
CA GLY A 167 -11.09 6.62 0.36
C GLY A 167 -11.24 5.90 1.71
N HIS A 168 -12.22 6.29 2.52
CA HIS A 168 -12.55 5.58 3.77
C HIS A 168 -13.00 4.15 3.55
N LEU A 169 -13.81 3.88 2.52
CA LEU A 169 -14.19 2.53 2.13
C LEU A 169 -12.96 1.70 1.77
N MET A 170 -11.93 2.32 1.21
CA MET A 170 -10.63 1.71 0.93
C MET A 170 -9.67 1.77 2.13
N GLY A 171 -10.11 2.18 3.32
CA GLY A 171 -9.30 2.16 4.53
C GLY A 171 -8.32 3.33 4.67
N LEU A 172 -8.45 4.38 3.87
CA LEU A 172 -7.78 5.65 4.14
C LEU A 172 -8.44 6.35 5.33
N ASP A 173 -7.64 6.82 6.27
CA ASP A 173 -8.04 7.76 7.32
C ASP A 173 -7.98 9.21 6.82
N HIS A 174 -8.52 10.13 7.61
CA HIS A 174 -8.37 11.56 7.36
C HIS A 174 -6.90 12.00 7.38
N THR A 175 -6.50 12.87 6.46
CA THR A 175 -5.21 13.55 6.55
C THR A 175 -5.32 14.86 7.34
N THR A 176 -4.27 15.20 8.07
CA THR A 176 -4.08 16.53 8.69
C THR A 176 -2.98 17.33 8.00
N TYR A 177 -2.34 16.73 6.99
CA TYR A 177 -1.10 17.21 6.42
C TYR A 177 -1.33 18.08 5.18
N ASP A 178 -2.09 17.57 4.21
CA ASP A 178 -2.41 18.27 2.97
C ASP A 178 -3.87 18.74 3.02
N ASN A 179 -4.09 20.04 3.20
CA ASN A 179 -5.45 20.61 3.20
C ASN A 179 -6.10 20.67 1.81
N GLY A 180 -5.35 20.36 0.75
CA GLY A 180 -5.84 20.13 -0.60
C GLY A 180 -6.19 18.66 -0.88
N SER A 181 -5.82 17.74 0.01
CA SER A 181 -6.08 16.30 -0.11
C SER A 181 -7.56 15.98 -0.06
N VAL A 182 -7.98 15.01 -0.86
CA VAL A 182 -9.37 14.53 -0.84
C VAL A 182 -9.70 14.04 0.57
N MET A 183 -8.78 13.33 1.24
CA MET A 183 -8.98 12.82 2.60
C MET A 183 -8.88 13.89 3.71
N TYR A 184 -8.75 15.19 3.40
CA TYR A 184 -8.79 16.21 4.43
C TYR A 184 -10.23 16.42 4.94
N PRO A 185 -10.48 16.36 6.26
CA PRO A 185 -11.84 16.25 6.83
C PRO A 185 -12.71 17.50 6.66
N GLN A 186 -12.12 18.65 6.32
CA GLN A 186 -12.89 19.88 6.13
C GLN A 186 -13.18 20.10 4.64
N TYR A 187 -14.47 20.25 4.34
CA TYR A 187 -15.03 20.44 2.99
C TYR A 187 -15.06 21.92 2.58
N VAL A 188 -13.89 22.56 2.55
CA VAL A 188 -13.75 24.02 2.29
C VAL A 188 -13.70 24.40 0.81
N SER A 189 -13.39 23.44 -0.06
CA SER A 189 -13.30 23.62 -1.51
C SER A 189 -13.56 22.29 -2.22
N ALA A 190 -13.92 22.33 -3.50
CA ALA A 190 -14.07 21.12 -4.29
C ALA A 190 -12.72 20.40 -4.44
N ARG A 191 -12.73 19.07 -4.32
CA ARG A 191 -11.55 18.21 -4.45
C ARG A 191 -11.90 17.00 -5.30
N GLN A 192 -11.90 17.23 -6.60
CA GLN A 192 -12.34 16.23 -7.59
C GLN A 192 -11.18 15.37 -8.12
N THR A 193 -9.95 15.60 -7.67
CA THR A 193 -8.76 14.86 -8.13
C THR A 193 -7.90 14.45 -6.94
N LEU A 194 -7.45 13.19 -6.93
CA LEU A 194 -6.51 12.70 -5.93
C LEU A 194 -5.20 13.48 -5.95
N THR A 195 -4.81 13.97 -4.79
CA THR A 195 -3.51 14.59 -4.56
C THR A 195 -2.41 13.54 -4.49
N THR A 196 -1.18 14.01 -4.31
CA THR A 196 -0.05 13.12 -4.06
C THR A 196 -0.20 12.39 -2.72
N ASP A 197 -0.75 13.06 -1.70
CA ASP A 197 -1.03 12.48 -0.37
C ASP A 197 -2.02 11.30 -0.47
N ASP A 198 -3.14 11.50 -1.17
CA ASP A 198 -4.15 10.47 -1.38
C ASP A 198 -3.60 9.24 -2.11
N LYS A 199 -2.83 9.47 -3.18
CA LYS A 199 -2.19 8.41 -4.00
C LYS A 199 -1.22 7.57 -3.18
N TRP A 200 -0.46 8.24 -2.31
CA TRP A 200 0.49 7.58 -1.43
C TRP A 200 -0.21 6.74 -0.36
N GLY A 201 -1.25 7.28 0.27
CA GLY A 201 -2.06 6.55 1.23
C GLY A 201 -2.66 5.29 0.62
N ILE A 202 -3.25 5.38 -0.58
CA ILE A 202 -3.90 4.22 -1.21
C ILE A 202 -2.88 3.19 -1.73
N THR A 203 -1.74 3.64 -2.26
CA THR A 203 -0.64 2.74 -2.65
C THR A 203 -0.05 2.01 -1.44
N GLN A 204 0.04 2.66 -0.27
CA GLN A 204 0.51 2.03 0.96
C GLN A 204 -0.41 0.89 1.42
N LEU A 205 -1.71 1.04 1.25
CA LEU A 205 -2.68 0.00 1.59
C LEU A 205 -2.75 -1.10 0.52
N TYR A 206 -2.56 -0.73 -0.75
CA TYR A 206 -2.85 -1.56 -1.90
C TYR A 206 -1.72 -1.53 -2.94
N GLY A 207 -0.51 -1.85 -2.52
CA GLY A 207 0.63 -2.07 -3.41
C GLY A 207 0.37 -3.21 -4.43
N PRO A 208 1.40 -3.75 -5.09
CA PRO A 208 1.19 -4.53 -6.33
C PRO A 208 0.34 -5.78 -6.19
N TRP A 209 -0.31 -6.13 -7.30
CA TRP A 209 -1.24 -7.23 -7.61
C TRP A 209 -0.80 -8.67 -7.28
N THR A 210 -0.09 -8.89 -6.18
CA THR A 210 0.56 -10.17 -5.88
C THR A 210 0.32 -10.64 -4.45
N SER A 211 -0.77 -11.38 -4.21
CA SER A 211 -1.04 -12.04 -2.91
C SER A 211 -0.55 -13.48 -2.87
N TRP A 212 -0.23 -13.98 -1.68
CA TRP A 212 0.02 -15.41 -1.44
C TRP A 212 -1.00 -16.08 -0.52
N GLU A 213 -2.07 -15.38 -0.16
CA GLU A 213 -3.16 -15.89 0.67
C GLU A 213 -4.25 -16.63 -0.16
N THR A 214 -5.14 -17.38 0.49
CA THR A 214 -6.24 -18.09 -0.20
C THR A 214 -7.39 -17.15 -0.59
N GLY A 215 -7.99 -17.37 -1.76
CA GLY A 215 -9.21 -16.66 -2.21
C GLY A 215 -8.97 -15.40 -3.07
N TYR A 216 -7.72 -15.16 -3.47
CA TYR A 216 -7.32 -14.02 -4.28
C TYR A 216 -7.12 -14.43 -5.75
N GLN A 217 -7.48 -13.53 -6.69
CA GLN A 217 -7.54 -13.85 -8.12
C GLN A 217 -6.16 -13.89 -8.79
N THR A 218 -5.17 -13.19 -8.25
CA THR A 218 -3.78 -13.21 -8.72
C THR A 218 -2.83 -13.66 -7.62
N VAL A 219 -2.10 -14.74 -7.90
CA VAL A 219 -0.97 -15.16 -7.08
C VAL A 219 0.27 -14.42 -7.59
N GLY A 220 1.11 -13.91 -6.69
CA GLY A 220 2.39 -13.29 -7.06
C GLY A 220 3.26 -14.19 -7.93
N LEU A 221 4.29 -13.61 -8.55
CA LEU A 221 5.23 -14.35 -9.41
C LEU A 221 5.81 -15.57 -8.68
N ILE A 222 5.43 -16.78 -9.11
CA ILE A 222 5.90 -18.05 -8.55
C ILE A 222 7.08 -18.55 -9.38
N ASP A 223 8.12 -19.05 -8.71
CA ASP A 223 9.31 -19.64 -9.34
C ASP A 223 9.97 -18.74 -10.42
N TYR A 224 9.72 -17.42 -10.38
CA TYR A 224 10.25 -16.48 -11.36
C TYR A 224 11.67 -16.07 -10.99
N VAL A 225 12.65 -16.80 -11.52
CA VAL A 225 14.07 -16.55 -11.27
C VAL A 225 14.55 -15.35 -12.08
N ALA A 226 14.88 -14.25 -11.39
CA ALA A 226 15.45 -13.04 -11.99
C ALA A 226 16.95 -13.18 -12.24
N TYR A 227 17.67 -13.74 -11.24
CA TYR A 227 19.12 -13.94 -11.31
C TYR A 227 19.49 -15.25 -10.62
N LEU A 228 20.39 -16.01 -11.25
CA LEU A 228 20.87 -17.29 -10.74
C LEU A 228 22.36 -17.43 -11.01
N LYS A 229 23.09 -17.93 -10.02
CA LYS A 229 24.46 -18.40 -10.18
C LYS A 229 24.74 -19.55 -9.24
N ASP A 230 25.24 -20.65 -9.80
CA ASP A 230 25.72 -21.83 -9.07
C ASP A 230 24.75 -22.28 -7.97
N ALA A 231 23.45 -22.23 -8.25
CA ALA A 231 22.38 -22.65 -7.37
C ALA A 231 21.38 -23.50 -8.15
N THR A 232 20.78 -24.48 -7.48
CA THR A 232 19.86 -25.44 -8.09
C THR A 232 18.71 -25.77 -7.12
N GLY A 233 17.83 -26.69 -7.49
CA GLY A 233 16.73 -27.12 -6.66
C GLY A 233 17.19 -27.71 -5.33
N TYR A 234 16.26 -27.73 -4.37
CA TYR A 234 16.54 -28.04 -2.96
C TYR A 234 17.30 -29.37 -2.73
N ASN A 235 17.17 -30.35 -3.62
CA ASN A 235 17.87 -31.64 -3.53
C ASN A 235 19.18 -31.70 -4.34
N ASN A 236 19.83 -30.56 -4.59
CA ASN A 236 20.98 -30.44 -5.49
C ASN A 236 20.71 -30.99 -6.91
N ASN A 237 19.51 -30.74 -7.41
CA ASN A 237 19.05 -31.15 -8.74
C ASN A 237 18.27 -29.99 -9.37
N SER A 238 18.34 -29.84 -10.70
CA SER A 238 17.57 -28.82 -11.43
C SER A 238 16.15 -29.28 -11.77
N ALA A 239 15.79 -30.51 -11.41
CA ALA A 239 14.43 -31.06 -11.53
C ALA A 239 14.04 -31.78 -10.22
N PRO A 240 13.21 -31.18 -9.34
CA PRO A 240 12.59 -29.86 -9.51
C PRO A 240 13.61 -28.73 -9.43
N PRO A 241 13.36 -27.60 -10.13
CA PRO A 241 14.20 -26.41 -10.03
C PRO A 241 14.15 -25.80 -8.62
N PRO A 242 14.93 -24.76 -8.32
CA PRO A 242 14.71 -23.97 -7.13
C PRO A 242 13.27 -23.44 -7.06
N GLU A 243 12.74 -23.35 -5.85
CA GLU A 243 11.32 -23.04 -5.63
C GLU A 243 11.14 -21.72 -4.88
N LEU A 244 10.10 -21.00 -5.28
CA LEU A 244 9.56 -19.83 -4.64
C LEU A 244 8.03 -19.87 -4.78
N GLY A 245 7.31 -19.98 -3.67
CA GLY A 245 5.86 -19.97 -3.74
C GLY A 245 5.12 -19.98 -2.41
N PRO A 246 3.79 -19.81 -2.46
CA PRO A 246 2.95 -19.84 -1.28
C PRO A 246 2.99 -21.23 -0.63
N ARG A 247 3.07 -21.26 0.69
CA ARG A 247 2.96 -22.48 1.50
C ARG A 247 2.09 -22.21 2.73
N PHE A 248 1.30 -23.22 3.09
CA PHE A 248 0.75 -23.29 4.43
C PHE A 248 1.90 -23.55 5.43
N SER A 249 1.58 -23.54 6.72
CA SER A 249 2.51 -24.02 7.75
C SER A 249 3.09 -25.39 7.35
N GLU A 250 4.41 -25.48 7.30
CA GLU A 250 5.16 -26.71 6.99
C GLU A 250 6.44 -26.77 7.83
N LEU A 251 7.01 -27.97 7.97
CA LEU A 251 8.26 -28.21 8.71
C LEU A 251 8.27 -27.63 10.14
N GLY A 252 7.10 -27.55 10.78
CA GLY A 252 6.94 -26.99 12.13
C GLY A 252 7.05 -25.46 12.22
N VAL A 253 7.08 -24.75 11.08
CA VAL A 253 7.15 -23.28 11.06
C VAL A 253 5.74 -22.71 11.00
N PRO A 254 5.27 -22.00 12.05
CA PRO A 254 3.96 -21.40 12.05
C PRO A 254 3.91 -20.18 11.13
N VAL A 255 2.74 -19.93 10.52
CA VAL A 255 2.48 -18.72 9.75
C VAL A 255 2.27 -17.53 10.71
N PRO A 256 3.05 -16.44 10.62
CA PRO A 256 2.94 -15.30 11.53
C PRO A 256 1.60 -14.56 11.46
N THR A 257 1.05 -14.42 10.26
CA THR A 257 -0.20 -13.70 9.96
C THR A 257 -0.93 -14.43 8.83
N GLY A 258 -2.26 -14.38 8.76
CA GLY A 258 -3.01 -15.00 7.66
C GLY A 258 -2.92 -16.53 7.63
N SER A 259 -3.00 -17.13 6.43
CA SER A 259 -3.07 -18.58 6.21
C SER A 259 -1.80 -19.15 5.55
N ARG A 260 -0.99 -18.30 4.91
CA ARG A 260 0.18 -18.70 4.13
C ARG A 260 1.33 -17.71 4.28
N TYR A 261 2.55 -18.21 4.12
CA TYR A 261 3.75 -17.41 3.88
C TYR A 261 4.33 -17.76 2.50
N TYR A 262 5.33 -16.99 2.08
CA TYR A 262 6.09 -17.29 0.88
C TYR A 262 7.36 -18.07 1.22
N MET A 263 7.51 -19.26 0.66
CA MET A 263 8.67 -20.11 0.86
C MET A 263 9.64 -19.90 -0.30
N MET A 264 10.92 -19.74 0.02
CA MET A 264 12.03 -19.85 -0.93
C MET A 264 12.88 -21.07 -0.56
N SER A 265 13.27 -21.87 -1.54
CA SER A 265 14.21 -22.98 -1.33
C SER A 265 15.12 -23.28 -2.52
N GLY A 266 16.29 -23.80 -2.23
CA GLY A 266 17.28 -24.21 -3.22
C GLY A 266 18.51 -24.84 -2.59
N PHE A 267 19.54 -25.02 -3.41
CA PHE A 267 20.83 -25.57 -3.02
C PHE A 267 21.97 -24.76 -3.62
N ALA A 268 22.89 -24.26 -2.79
CA ALA A 268 24.11 -23.57 -3.20
C ALA A 268 25.21 -24.58 -3.56
N GLN A 269 25.73 -24.51 -4.79
CA GLN A 269 26.66 -25.50 -5.35
C GLN A 269 28.13 -25.07 -5.31
N ALA A 270 28.42 -23.80 -5.05
CA ALA A 270 29.77 -23.25 -5.15
C ALA A 270 30.07 -22.24 -4.04
N ASN A 271 31.35 -21.84 -3.96
CA ASN A 271 31.79 -20.84 -2.99
C ASN A 271 31.03 -19.53 -3.10
N TYR A 272 30.65 -19.15 -4.33
CA TYR A 272 29.83 -17.99 -4.62
C TYR A 272 28.57 -18.36 -5.40
N SER A 273 27.49 -18.58 -4.67
CA SER A 273 26.17 -18.94 -5.18
C SER A 273 25.14 -17.89 -4.78
N TYR A 274 24.26 -17.54 -5.71
CA TYR A 274 23.13 -16.65 -5.44
C TYR A 274 21.91 -17.01 -6.27
N MET A 275 20.76 -16.62 -5.73
CA MET A 275 19.47 -16.77 -6.38
C MET A 275 18.55 -15.63 -5.97
N TYR A 276 17.94 -15.00 -6.95
CA TYR A 276 17.01 -13.90 -6.77
C TYR A 276 15.73 -14.24 -7.52
N PHE A 277 14.63 -14.35 -6.80
CA PHE A 277 13.33 -14.49 -7.42
C PHE A 277 12.59 -13.17 -7.44
N SER A 278 12.03 -12.80 -8.59
CA SER A 278 11.07 -11.70 -8.67
C SER A 278 9.81 -12.10 -7.91
N VAL A 279 9.36 -11.25 -6.99
CA VAL A 279 8.00 -11.33 -6.43
C VAL A 279 7.09 -10.25 -7.00
N PHE A 280 7.67 -9.21 -7.60
CA PHE A 280 6.97 -8.15 -8.32
C PHE A 280 7.84 -7.55 -9.41
N GLU A 281 7.26 -7.27 -10.58
CA GLU A 281 7.91 -6.51 -11.65
C GLU A 281 7.00 -5.39 -12.15
N GLY A 282 7.45 -4.14 -12.05
CA GLY A 282 6.65 -2.97 -12.47
C GLY A 282 6.33 -2.98 -13.96
N THR A 283 7.16 -3.62 -14.80
CA THR A 283 6.89 -3.78 -16.24
C THR A 283 5.79 -4.79 -16.56
N LEU A 284 5.49 -5.71 -15.63
CA LEU A 284 4.38 -6.66 -15.78
C LEU A 284 3.05 -6.10 -15.25
N ASP A 285 3.08 -4.92 -14.62
CA ASP A 285 1.90 -4.14 -14.25
C ASP A 285 1.34 -3.41 -15.48
N TRP A 286 1.09 -4.18 -16.55
CA TRP A 286 0.53 -3.72 -17.80
C TRP A 286 -0.99 -3.62 -17.67
N ASN A 287 -1.49 -2.38 -17.62
CA ASN A 287 -2.92 -2.11 -17.63
C ASN A 287 -3.42 -1.94 -19.08
N TRP A 288 -4.26 -2.85 -19.56
CA TRP A 288 -4.87 -2.79 -20.90
C TRP A 288 -5.64 -1.49 -21.16
N SER A 289 -6.19 -0.87 -20.10
CA SER A 289 -6.96 0.37 -20.14
C SER A 289 -6.09 1.63 -20.00
N ASN A 290 -4.81 1.48 -19.64
CA ASN A 290 -3.82 2.56 -19.54
C ASN A 290 -2.42 2.01 -19.85
N PRO A 291 -1.92 2.12 -21.09
CA PRO A 291 -0.73 1.42 -21.56
C PRO A 291 0.60 1.96 -20.99
N SER A 292 0.54 2.83 -19.97
CA SER A 292 1.74 3.40 -19.34
C SER A 292 2.19 2.48 -18.20
N VAL A 293 3.37 1.87 -18.34
CA VAL A 293 4.05 1.19 -17.23
C VAL A 293 4.25 2.19 -16.09
N GLN A 294 3.60 1.97 -14.96
CA GLN A 294 3.78 2.79 -13.76
C GLN A 294 4.78 2.10 -12.83
N HIS A 295 5.75 2.87 -12.36
CA HIS A 295 6.72 2.42 -11.36
C HIS A 295 6.48 3.18 -10.06
N LEU A 296 6.50 2.47 -8.93
CA LEU A 296 6.47 3.10 -7.61
C LEU A 296 7.71 3.96 -7.43
N VAL A 297 7.49 5.26 -7.24
CA VAL A 297 8.56 6.21 -6.92
C VAL A 297 8.75 6.20 -5.41
N ILE A 298 9.97 5.94 -4.95
CA ILE A 298 10.31 6.07 -3.54
C ILE A 298 10.14 7.54 -3.14
N ALA A 299 9.41 7.80 -2.08
CA ALA A 299 9.28 9.12 -1.49
C ALA A 299 9.99 9.18 -0.12
N PRO A 300 10.31 10.40 0.38
CA PRO A 300 10.76 10.56 1.75
C PRO A 300 9.76 9.96 2.74
N GLY A 301 10.27 9.30 3.79
CA GLY A 301 9.45 8.61 4.79
C GLY A 301 9.17 7.14 4.48
N MET A 302 9.26 6.70 3.21
CA MET A 302 9.01 5.31 2.86
C MET A 302 9.98 4.34 3.55
N ARG A 303 9.46 3.15 3.87
CA ARG A 303 10.16 2.05 4.52
C ARG A 303 9.80 0.73 3.85
N LEU A 304 10.78 -0.13 3.67
CA LEU A 304 10.58 -1.53 3.32
C LEU A 304 10.49 -2.35 4.61
N ARG A 305 9.46 -3.18 4.75
CA ARG A 305 9.28 -4.07 5.91
C ARG A 305 8.99 -5.48 5.46
N TRP A 306 9.45 -6.46 6.24
CA TRP A 306 9.09 -7.86 6.07
C TRP A 306 9.38 -8.66 7.34
N LYS A 307 8.75 -9.83 7.43
CA LYS A 307 9.09 -10.90 8.35
C LYS A 307 9.84 -11.99 7.62
N GLN A 308 10.79 -12.61 8.30
CA GLN A 308 11.60 -13.67 7.72
C GLN A 308 11.92 -14.74 8.76
N PHE A 309 11.74 -16.00 8.37
CA PHE A 309 12.18 -17.16 9.11
C PHE A 309 13.19 -17.92 8.27
N ASN A 310 14.44 -17.96 8.72
CA ASN A 310 15.47 -18.75 8.09
C ASN A 310 15.42 -20.18 8.62
N TYR A 311 14.95 -21.14 7.81
CA TYR A 311 14.91 -22.56 8.18
C TYR A 311 16.28 -23.20 8.02
N GLN A 312 16.93 -22.98 6.87
CA GLN A 312 18.29 -23.40 6.58
C GLN A 312 19.08 -22.27 5.95
N GLN A 313 20.31 -22.10 6.45
CA GLN A 313 21.22 -21.00 6.13
C GLN A 313 20.62 -19.62 6.45
N ARG A 314 21.43 -18.57 6.42
CA ARG A 314 21.06 -17.26 7.00
C ARG A 314 21.19 -16.09 6.04
N ARG A 315 21.81 -16.31 4.89
CA ARG A 315 22.16 -15.25 3.93
C ARG A 315 21.05 -15.00 2.92
N MET A 316 19.89 -14.62 3.46
CA MET A 316 18.69 -14.32 2.68
C MET A 316 18.12 -12.95 3.06
N SER A 317 17.54 -12.24 2.10
CA SER A 317 16.94 -10.92 2.30
C SER A 317 15.92 -10.59 1.20
N VAL A 318 15.30 -9.42 1.33
CA VAL A 318 14.57 -8.76 0.25
C VAL A 318 15.52 -7.80 -0.47
N ASP A 319 15.43 -7.75 -1.80
CA ASP A 319 16.18 -6.80 -2.64
C ASP A 319 15.25 -6.08 -3.62
N ILE A 320 15.69 -4.94 -4.13
CA ILE A 320 14.94 -4.12 -5.08
C ILE A 320 15.89 -3.66 -6.19
N THR A 321 15.45 -3.78 -7.45
CA THR A 321 16.09 -3.07 -8.57
C THR A 321 15.34 -1.80 -8.92
N PHE A 322 16.07 -0.79 -9.35
CA PHE A 322 15.52 0.49 -9.79
C PHE A 322 15.60 0.64 -11.31
N THR A 323 14.76 1.49 -11.88
CA THR A 323 14.74 1.73 -13.34
C THR A 323 16.03 2.39 -13.85
N ASP A 324 16.81 3.01 -12.96
CA ASP A 324 18.12 3.60 -13.27
C ASP A 324 19.27 2.58 -13.25
N GLY A 325 18.98 1.29 -13.08
CA GLY A 325 19.97 0.20 -13.05
C GLY A 325 20.64 -0.03 -11.71
N THR A 326 20.34 0.79 -10.69
CA THR A 326 20.87 0.61 -9.33
C THR A 326 20.04 -0.37 -8.50
N TRP A 327 20.55 -0.77 -7.34
CA TRP A 327 19.98 -1.84 -6.51
C TRP A 327 19.92 -1.43 -5.03
N LEU A 328 18.92 -1.92 -4.29
CA LEU A 328 18.82 -1.72 -2.85
C LEU A 328 20.00 -2.36 -2.12
N ARG A 329 20.41 -3.59 -2.48
CA ARG A 329 21.60 -4.22 -1.89
C ARG A 329 22.90 -3.43 -2.07
N GLY A 330 22.98 -2.57 -3.09
CA GLY A 330 24.14 -1.71 -3.38
C GLY A 330 24.00 -0.28 -2.84
N SER A 331 22.92 0.03 -2.12
CA SER A 331 22.61 1.38 -1.65
C SER A 331 23.40 1.82 -0.41
N GLY A 332 24.00 0.87 0.31
CA GLY A 332 24.59 1.13 1.63
C GLY A 332 23.57 1.25 2.77
N LEU A 333 22.27 1.08 2.49
CA LEU A 333 21.23 1.09 3.52
C LEU A 333 21.32 -0.14 4.44
N THR A 334 20.94 0.08 5.69
CA THR A 334 20.87 -0.93 6.75
C THR A 334 19.45 -1.06 7.27
N ASP A 335 19.18 -2.17 7.95
CA ASP A 335 17.99 -2.28 8.79
C ASP A 335 18.14 -1.50 10.12
N THR A 336 17.14 -1.63 10.98
CA THR A 336 17.08 -0.98 12.31
C THR A 336 18.15 -1.46 13.28
N ALA A 337 18.79 -2.60 13.04
CA ALA A 337 19.92 -3.09 13.83
C ALA A 337 21.28 -2.65 13.26
N GLY A 338 21.29 -1.82 12.20
CA GLY A 338 22.52 -1.39 11.54
C GLY A 338 23.14 -2.45 10.64
N ILE A 339 22.42 -3.52 10.32
CA ILE A 339 22.91 -4.60 9.46
C ILE A 339 22.56 -4.28 8.00
N CYS A 340 23.55 -4.41 7.14
CA CYS A 340 23.41 -4.17 5.70
C CYS A 340 22.26 -5.01 5.09
N VAL A 341 21.50 -4.43 4.16
CA VAL A 341 20.33 -5.09 3.54
C VAL A 341 20.71 -6.21 2.56
N HIS A 342 21.94 -6.19 2.02
CA HIS A 342 22.45 -7.21 1.11
C HIS A 342 22.34 -8.62 1.73
N PRO A 343 21.84 -9.65 1.00
CA PRO A 343 21.65 -10.99 1.58
C PRO A 343 22.92 -11.60 2.19
N ALA A 344 24.07 -11.41 1.54
CA ALA A 344 25.39 -11.77 2.06
C ALA A 344 25.71 -11.25 3.49
N CYS A 345 25.16 -10.13 3.94
CA CYS A 345 25.40 -9.56 5.28
C CYS A 345 24.49 -10.16 6.36
N ARG A 346 23.44 -10.91 5.99
CA ARG A 346 22.35 -11.29 6.89
C ARG A 346 22.67 -12.48 7.79
N TRP A 347 23.89 -13.03 7.70
CA TRP A 347 24.36 -14.19 8.46
C TRP A 347 24.30 -14.02 9.99
N VAL A 348 24.21 -12.77 10.47
CA VAL A 348 24.07 -12.42 11.89
C VAL A 348 22.73 -12.85 12.49
N TYR A 349 21.69 -13.03 11.67
CA TYR A 349 20.36 -13.41 12.14
C TYR A 349 20.24 -14.93 12.27
N PRO A 350 19.96 -15.48 13.47
CA PRO A 350 19.89 -16.91 13.70
C PRO A 350 18.74 -17.57 12.92
N THR A 351 18.93 -18.83 12.57
CA THR A 351 17.88 -19.71 12.01
C THR A 351 16.88 -20.13 13.08
N GLY A 352 15.71 -20.62 12.67
CA GLY A 352 14.74 -21.24 13.57
C GLY A 352 13.82 -20.25 14.32
N VAL A 353 13.89 -18.96 14.02
CA VAL A 353 13.05 -17.92 14.62
C VAL A 353 12.58 -16.91 13.57
N TRP A 354 11.41 -16.31 13.79
CA TRP A 354 10.89 -15.21 12.98
C TRP A 354 11.57 -13.90 13.37
N HIS A 355 12.17 -13.24 12.40
CA HIS A 355 12.69 -11.88 12.50
C HIS A 355 11.75 -10.90 11.80
N SER A 356 11.68 -9.67 12.30
CA SER A 356 11.01 -8.56 11.62
C SER A 356 12.05 -7.54 11.22
N PHE A 357 12.02 -7.13 9.96
CA PHE A 357 12.98 -6.21 9.38
C PHE A 357 12.30 -4.97 8.85
N GLU A 358 13.01 -3.86 8.97
CA GLU A 358 12.59 -2.57 8.46
C GLU A 358 13.82 -1.83 7.94
N VAL A 359 13.72 -1.27 6.73
CA VAL A 359 14.76 -0.46 6.08
C VAL A 359 14.15 0.88 5.70
N ASN A 360 14.79 1.97 6.13
CA ASN A 360 14.39 3.33 5.75
C ASN A 360 14.80 3.62 4.30
N LEU A 361 13.83 3.76 3.41
CA LEU A 361 14.06 4.03 1.99
C LEU A 361 14.20 5.52 1.67
N THR A 362 14.01 6.42 2.64
CA THR A 362 14.13 7.88 2.45
C THR A 362 15.37 8.31 1.66
N PRO A 363 16.58 7.76 1.90
CA PRO A 363 17.77 8.16 1.14
C PRO A 363 17.73 7.80 -0.36
N LEU A 364 16.76 6.99 -0.77
CA LEU A 364 16.52 6.56 -2.15
C LEU A 364 15.33 7.30 -2.79
N ALA A 365 14.82 8.37 -2.17
CA ALA A 365 13.73 9.17 -2.69
C ALA A 365 13.97 9.62 -4.16
N GLY A 366 12.93 9.56 -4.97
CA GLY A 366 12.95 9.83 -6.41
C GLY A 366 13.29 8.61 -7.28
N LYS A 367 13.89 7.54 -6.72
CA LYS A 367 14.12 6.30 -7.48
C LYS A 367 12.81 5.59 -7.78
N LYS A 368 12.72 4.98 -8.96
CA LYS A 368 11.55 4.20 -9.38
C LYS A 368 11.83 2.72 -9.26
N ILE A 369 10.96 2.00 -8.56
CA ILE A 369 11.06 0.55 -8.34
C ILE A 369 10.74 -0.19 -9.63
N ARG A 370 11.68 -1.01 -10.09
CA ARG A 370 11.52 -1.89 -11.25
C ARG A 370 11.11 -3.30 -10.83
N ASN A 371 11.77 -3.89 -9.84
CA ASN A 371 11.53 -5.27 -9.40
C ASN A 371 11.77 -5.38 -7.89
N ILE A 372 10.91 -6.09 -7.17
CA ILE A 372 11.10 -6.50 -5.77
C ILE A 372 11.35 -8.00 -5.76
N MET A 373 12.41 -8.43 -5.08
CA MET A 373 12.88 -9.81 -5.09
C MET A 373 13.06 -10.36 -3.69
N ILE A 374 12.90 -11.67 -3.56
CA ILE A 374 13.42 -12.44 -2.43
C ILE A 374 14.70 -13.12 -2.89
N ALA A 375 15.73 -13.02 -2.07
CA ALA A 375 17.09 -13.34 -2.47
C ALA A 375 17.82 -14.21 -1.46
N TYR A 376 18.60 -15.15 -1.99
CA TYR A 376 19.69 -15.84 -1.34
C TYR A 376 21.01 -15.40 -1.99
N ASP A 377 22.02 -15.07 -1.19
CA ASP A 377 23.39 -14.82 -1.70
C ASP A 377 24.39 -15.20 -0.62
N ASN A 378 25.19 -16.24 -0.86
CA ASN A 378 26.15 -16.72 0.13
C ASN A 378 27.36 -15.78 0.31
N GLY A 379 27.47 -14.68 -0.44
CA GLY A 379 28.48 -13.65 -0.29
C GLY A 379 29.90 -14.14 -0.51
N ASN A 380 30.08 -15.15 -1.37
CA ASN A 380 31.35 -15.82 -1.59
C ASN A 380 32.00 -16.38 -0.30
N SER A 381 31.17 -16.79 0.66
CA SER A 381 31.65 -17.26 1.97
C SER A 381 32.14 -18.71 1.97
N GLY A 382 31.97 -19.45 0.87
CA GLY A 382 32.21 -20.89 0.84
C GLY A 382 31.05 -21.74 1.36
N GLU A 383 29.99 -21.12 1.93
CA GLU A 383 28.80 -21.83 2.41
C GLU A 383 28.04 -22.43 1.22
N THR A 384 28.00 -23.77 1.16
CA THR A 384 27.24 -24.57 0.18
C THR A 384 26.15 -25.38 0.89
N GLY A 385 25.25 -25.98 0.13
CA GLY A 385 24.18 -26.83 0.66
C GLY A 385 22.78 -26.23 0.55
N GLN A 386 21.84 -26.87 1.22
CA GLN A 386 20.43 -26.48 1.21
C GLN A 386 20.21 -25.13 1.89
N PHE A 387 19.41 -24.29 1.26
CA PHE A 387 18.82 -23.12 1.89
C PHE A 387 17.31 -23.17 1.76
N ARG A 388 16.63 -22.75 2.82
CA ARG A 388 15.18 -22.62 2.87
C ARG A 388 14.81 -21.49 3.81
N GLY A 389 13.95 -20.60 3.36
CA GLY A 389 13.47 -19.47 4.13
C GLY A 389 12.00 -19.20 3.87
N TYR A 390 11.34 -18.62 4.85
CA TYR A 390 9.95 -18.19 4.77
C TYR A 390 9.88 -16.69 4.95
N PHE A 391 9.09 -16.03 4.11
CA PHE A 391 8.93 -14.59 4.07
C PHE A 391 7.46 -14.28 4.25
N ASP A 392 7.19 -13.28 5.08
CA ASP A 392 5.83 -12.85 5.33
C ASP A 392 5.74 -11.35 5.57
N ASP A 393 4.54 -10.77 5.52
CA ASP A 393 4.31 -9.34 5.78
C ASP A 393 5.28 -8.41 5.01
N LEU A 394 5.71 -8.80 3.80
CA LEU A 394 6.49 -7.92 2.94
C LEU A 394 5.61 -6.73 2.56
N MET A 395 6.12 -5.51 2.68
CA MET A 395 5.39 -4.30 2.34
C MET A 395 6.33 -3.10 2.17
N ILE A 396 5.90 -2.14 1.36
CA ILE A 396 6.48 -0.79 1.32
C ILE A 396 5.46 0.16 1.92
N THR A 397 5.85 0.89 2.96
CA THR A 397 4.95 1.72 3.79
C THR A 397 5.56 3.08 4.09
N TYR A 398 4.77 4.08 4.48
CA TYR A 398 5.27 5.32 5.10
C TYR A 398 5.47 5.22 6.62
#